data_AF-A0A2P5E5H1-F1
#
_entry.id   AF-A0A2P5E5H1-F1
#
_cell.length_a   1.000
_cell.length_b   1.000
_cell.length_c   1.000
_cell.angle_alpha   90.00
_cell.angle_beta   90.00
_cell.angle_gamma   90.00
#
_symmetry.space_group_name_H-M   'P 1'
#
loop_
_entity.id
_entity.type
_entity.pdbx_description
1 polymer ?
#
loop_
_entity_poly.entity_id
_entity_poly.type
_entity_poly.pdbx_seq_one_letter_code
_entity_poly.pdbx_strand_id
1 'polypeptide(L)'
;MGIGKDGKLPWRLPSDLKFFNDITVATSDSGKKNVAVMGRKTWESIPLEHRPLPGCLNVVLTRSGSFDIATAENVVICGSVASALELLAASPYCLSIEKVFVTGGGQILRSAFDISCCFVLPFAFPSCFRFIHFPIYRKTHKDDRIGTENGTEMLAFSLAGFAMISSIGLTDREEGDFGPVYEFQWRHFGARCTDLHADYAGQGFDQLLDVIDNIKNNPDDQHIILSAWNPSDLKLMFRVILSMFGDAHVYRNHVRPRQEQLQKLAKAFSCKHNNILKINPEKKNIDSFVTDDFKLVGYDPDQKIDMKMAV
;
A
#
# COMPACT_ATOMS: atom_id res chain seq x y z
N MET A 1 6.42 7.62 16.56
CA MET A 1 5.52 8.40 15.68
C MET A 1 5.86 9.87 15.80
N GLY A 2 6.26 10.51 14.69
CA GLY A 2 6.57 11.95 14.65
C GLY A 2 5.40 12.74 14.09
N ILE A 3 4.92 13.74 14.83
CA ILE A 3 3.77 14.60 14.45
C ILE A 3 4.17 16.07 14.28
N GLY A 4 5.44 16.40 14.52
CA GLY A 4 5.95 17.76 14.49
C GLY A 4 7.47 17.79 14.66
N LYS A 5 8.12 18.76 14.01
CA LYS A 5 9.54 19.08 14.16
C LYS A 5 9.69 20.61 14.21
N ASP A 6 10.40 21.13 15.21
CA ASP A 6 10.65 22.57 15.38
C ASP A 6 9.37 23.42 15.37
N GLY A 7 8.30 22.92 16.00
CA GLY A 7 7.01 23.60 16.08
C GLY A 7 6.22 23.65 14.77
N LYS A 8 6.63 22.88 13.75
CA LYS A 8 5.96 22.81 12.45
C LYS A 8 5.63 21.37 12.07
N LEU A 9 4.68 21.20 11.15
CA LEU A 9 4.45 19.91 10.49
C LEU A 9 5.69 19.54 9.66
N PRO A 10 6.19 18.29 9.73
CA PRO A 10 7.39 17.89 9.00
C PRO A 10 7.12 17.63 7.51
N TRP A 11 5.88 17.73 7.06
CA TRP A 11 5.44 17.60 5.67
C TRP A 11 4.51 18.75 5.25
N ARG A 12 4.33 18.91 3.94
CA ARG A 12 3.32 19.79 3.35
C ARG A 12 2.39 18.94 2.49
N LEU A 13 1.19 18.66 2.99
CA LEU A 13 0.18 17.85 2.32
C LEU A 13 -1.16 18.62 2.31
N PRO A 14 -1.46 19.38 1.25
CA PRO A 14 -2.70 20.16 1.18
C PRO A 14 -3.98 19.32 1.30
N SER A 15 -3.95 18.08 0.79
CA SER A 15 -5.06 17.13 0.92
C SER A 15 -5.37 16.75 2.37
N ASP A 16 -4.33 16.64 3.21
CA ASP A 16 -4.46 16.33 4.63
C ASP A 16 -5.05 17.51 5.42
N LEU A 17 -4.60 18.74 5.12
CA LEU A 17 -5.18 19.96 5.69
C LEU A 17 -6.63 20.17 5.27
N LYS A 18 -6.97 19.87 4.00
CA LYS A 18 -8.34 19.90 3.52
C LYS A 18 -9.20 18.90 4.28
N PHE A 19 -8.75 17.65 4.40
CA PHE A 19 -9.45 16.62 5.17
C PHE A 19 -9.64 17.02 6.64
N PHE A 20 -8.62 17.61 7.28
CA PHE A 20 -8.72 18.15 8.63
C PHE A 20 -9.80 19.23 8.76
N ASN A 21 -9.86 20.16 7.81
CA ASN A 21 -10.89 21.19 7.82
C ASN A 21 -12.28 20.58 7.60
N ASP A 22 -12.42 19.71 6.60
CA ASP A 22 -13.69 19.06 6.25
C ASP A 22 -14.25 18.26 7.44
N ILE A 23 -13.42 17.49 8.15
CA ILE A 23 -13.89 16.67 9.27
C ILE A 23 -14.15 17.48 10.54
N THR A 24 -13.37 18.53 10.79
CA THR A 24 -13.56 19.38 11.98
C THR A 24 -14.74 20.33 11.83
N VAL A 25 -15.12 20.69 10.61
CA VAL A 25 -16.29 21.54 10.34
C VAL A 25 -17.57 20.73 10.10
N ALA A 26 -17.48 19.51 9.54
CA ALA A 26 -18.67 18.72 9.23
C ALA A 26 -19.48 18.34 10.48
N THR A 27 -20.71 18.85 10.55
CA THR A 27 -21.73 18.48 11.54
C THR A 27 -22.89 17.76 10.85
N SER A 28 -23.54 16.87 11.60
CA SER A 28 -24.78 16.22 11.19
C SER A 28 -25.96 17.18 11.36
N ASP A 29 -25.88 18.06 12.37
CA ASP A 29 -26.85 19.11 12.65
C ASP A 29 -26.27 20.49 12.30
N SER A 30 -26.94 21.20 11.37
CA SER A 30 -26.53 22.54 10.92
C SER A 30 -26.59 23.61 12.03
N GLY A 31 -27.33 23.38 13.11
CA GLY A 31 -27.41 24.28 14.27
C GLY A 31 -26.27 24.08 15.28
N LYS A 32 -25.45 23.04 15.10
CA LYS A 32 -24.36 22.70 16.03
C LYS A 32 -22.99 23.02 15.44
N LYS A 33 -22.01 23.10 16.32
CA LYS A 33 -20.59 23.27 15.99
C LYS A 33 -19.78 22.11 16.56
N ASN A 34 -18.62 21.86 15.98
CA ASN A 34 -17.63 20.97 16.56
C ASN A 34 -16.60 21.76 17.36
N VAL A 35 -15.78 21.06 18.14
CA VAL A 35 -14.73 21.65 18.97
C VAL A 35 -13.37 21.09 18.59
N ALA A 36 -12.39 21.96 18.39
CA ALA A 36 -10.98 21.61 18.26
C ALA A 36 -10.23 21.93 19.56
N VAL A 37 -9.87 20.89 20.32
CA VAL A 37 -9.05 21.00 21.54
C VAL A 37 -7.58 20.85 21.17
N MET A 38 -6.76 21.82 21.56
CA MET A 38 -5.33 21.79 21.28
C MET A 38 -4.48 22.39 22.40
N GLY A 39 -3.21 21.98 22.49
CA GLY A 39 -2.24 22.59 23.40
C GLY A 39 -1.70 23.92 22.88
N ARG A 40 -1.20 24.77 23.78
CA ARG A 40 -0.60 26.09 23.44
C ARG A 40 0.40 26.04 22.27
N LYS A 41 1.35 25.10 22.27
CA LYS A 41 2.37 25.01 21.21
C LYS A 41 1.75 24.70 19.83
N THR A 42 0.68 23.92 19.81
CA THR A 42 -0.07 23.63 18.58
C THR A 42 -0.83 24.87 18.13
N TRP A 43 -1.49 25.57 19.05
CA TRP A 43 -2.12 26.86 18.76
C TRP A 43 -1.13 27.85 18.15
N GLU A 44 0.05 28.03 18.78
CA GLU A 44 1.13 28.90 18.34
C GLU A 44 1.70 28.53 16.96
N SER A 45 1.66 27.24 16.59
CA SER A 45 2.12 26.77 15.28
C SER A 45 1.19 27.12 14.11
N ILE A 46 -0.09 27.43 14.38
CA ILE A 46 -1.06 27.82 13.36
C ILE A 46 -0.76 29.27 12.92
N PRO A 47 -0.60 29.54 11.61
CA PRO A 47 -0.43 30.90 11.10
C PRO A 47 -1.52 31.86 11.58
N LEU A 48 -1.17 33.13 11.83
CA LEU A 48 -2.10 34.13 12.35
C LEU A 48 -3.32 34.34 11.42
N GLU A 49 -3.14 34.20 10.11
CA GLU A 49 -4.20 34.28 9.09
C GLU A 49 -5.25 33.16 9.18
N HIS A 50 -4.92 32.06 9.86
CA HIS A 50 -5.78 30.88 10.03
C HIS A 50 -6.20 30.67 11.49
N ARG A 51 -5.94 31.66 12.36
CA ARG A 51 -6.26 31.62 13.78
C ARG A 51 -7.34 32.65 14.10
N PRO A 52 -8.46 32.28 14.76
CA PRO A 52 -8.88 30.92 15.14
C PRO A 52 -9.25 30.03 13.94
N LEU A 53 -9.30 28.70 14.13
CA LEU A 53 -9.80 27.81 13.08
C LEU A 53 -11.28 28.15 12.78
N PRO A 54 -11.65 28.40 11.51
CA PRO A 54 -12.99 28.81 11.16
C PRO A 54 -13.98 27.63 11.27
N GLY A 55 -15.25 27.94 11.57
CA GLY A 55 -16.33 26.94 11.57
C GLY A 55 -16.36 25.99 12.78
N CYS A 56 -15.39 26.06 13.70
CA CYS A 56 -15.38 25.28 14.92
C CYS A 56 -15.00 26.12 16.16
N LEU A 57 -15.34 25.62 17.35
CA LEU A 57 -14.94 26.21 18.63
C LEU A 57 -13.50 25.78 18.95
N ASN A 58 -12.63 26.73 19.24
CA ASN A 58 -11.22 26.45 19.53
C ASN A 58 -11.00 26.42 21.05
N VAL A 59 -10.55 25.30 21.59
CA VAL A 59 -10.20 25.17 23.02
C VAL A 59 -8.68 25.05 23.16
N VAL A 60 -8.06 26.04 23.77
CA VAL A 60 -6.61 26.10 23.97
C VAL A 60 -6.26 25.71 25.40
N LEU A 61 -5.49 24.62 25.53
CA LEU A 61 -5.01 24.12 26.81
C LEU A 61 -3.73 24.83 27.22
N THR A 62 -3.80 25.59 28.31
CA THR A 62 -2.68 26.36 28.84
C THR A 62 -2.78 26.55 30.35
N ARG A 63 -1.62 26.54 31.03
CA ARG A 63 -1.50 26.81 32.48
C ARG A 63 -1.05 28.22 32.81
N SER A 64 -0.37 28.90 31.89
CA SER A 64 -0.10 30.34 32.07
C SER A 64 -1.29 31.08 31.48
N GLY A 65 -1.98 31.85 32.31
CA GLY A 65 -3.19 32.60 31.97
C GLY A 65 -2.91 33.79 31.05
N SER A 66 -2.26 33.57 29.91
CA SER A 66 -1.95 34.62 28.95
C SER A 66 -3.26 35.19 28.38
N PHE A 67 -3.57 36.41 28.83
CA PHE A 67 -4.80 37.15 28.59
C PHE A 67 -5.08 37.43 27.09
N ASP A 68 -4.07 37.42 26.21
CA ASP A 68 -4.21 37.78 24.79
C ASP A 68 -4.97 36.74 23.93
N ILE A 69 -5.12 35.49 24.39
CA ILE A 69 -5.85 34.44 23.65
C ILE A 69 -7.36 34.52 23.93
N ALA A 70 -7.76 35.07 25.09
CA ALA A 70 -9.13 35.04 25.58
C ALA A 70 -10.08 36.05 24.91
N THR A 71 -9.56 36.94 24.07
CA THR A 71 -10.35 38.01 23.42
C THR A 71 -10.85 37.65 22.02
N ALA A 72 -10.46 36.49 21.47
CA ALA A 72 -10.92 36.05 20.16
C ALA A 72 -12.27 35.34 20.26
N GLU A 73 -13.21 35.74 19.41
CA GLU A 73 -14.52 35.09 19.29
C GLU A 73 -14.34 33.61 18.90
N ASN A 74 -15.06 32.69 19.58
CA ASN A 74 -14.93 31.23 19.43
C ASN A 74 -13.61 30.62 19.96
N VAL A 75 -12.95 31.26 20.94
CA VAL A 75 -11.79 30.69 21.64
C VAL A 75 -12.06 30.56 23.14
N VAL A 76 -11.78 29.38 23.70
CA VAL A 76 -11.92 29.07 25.13
C VAL A 76 -10.59 28.57 25.68
N ILE A 77 -10.25 28.96 26.90
CA ILE A 77 -9.01 28.53 27.57
C ILE A 77 -9.34 27.58 28.71
N CYS A 78 -8.65 26.43 28.74
CA CYS A 78 -8.79 25.43 29.81
C CYS A 78 -7.41 24.98 30.32
N GLY A 79 -7.33 24.51 31.56
CA GLY A 79 -6.07 24.06 32.17
C GLY A 79 -5.67 22.62 31.82
N SER A 80 -6.64 21.80 31.40
CA SER A 80 -6.48 20.38 31.07
C SER A 80 -7.60 19.89 30.14
N VAL A 81 -7.40 18.71 29.52
CA VAL A 81 -8.43 18.04 28.71
C VAL A 81 -9.69 17.77 29.55
N ALA A 82 -9.52 17.33 30.80
CA ALA A 82 -10.65 17.07 31.72
C ALA A 82 -11.48 18.34 31.95
N SER A 83 -10.84 19.47 32.29
CA SER A 83 -11.53 20.74 32.49
C SER A 83 -12.23 21.26 31.22
N ALA A 84 -11.66 20.96 30.05
CA ALA A 84 -12.30 21.27 28.78
C ALA A 84 -13.57 20.44 28.61
N LEU A 85 -13.51 19.12 28.79
CA LEU A 85 -14.68 18.25 28.65
C LEU A 85 -15.79 18.60 29.65
N GLU A 86 -15.46 18.93 30.89
CA GLU A 86 -16.43 19.40 31.90
C GLU A 86 -17.13 20.69 31.46
N LEU A 87 -16.38 21.65 30.92
CA LEU A 87 -16.94 22.91 30.39
C LEU A 87 -17.86 22.66 29.19
N LEU A 88 -17.48 21.76 28.28
CA LEU A 88 -18.28 21.43 27.10
C LEU A 88 -19.52 20.60 27.44
N ALA A 89 -19.50 19.89 28.57
CA ALA A 89 -20.66 19.17 29.11
C ALA A 89 -21.66 20.12 29.82
N ALA A 90 -21.25 21.34 30.15
CA ALA A 90 -22.12 22.33 30.77
C ALA A 90 -22.94 23.14 29.75
N SER A 91 -24.06 23.72 30.19
CA SER A 91 -24.84 24.67 29.39
C SER A 91 -24.05 25.97 29.18
N PRO A 92 -24.07 26.60 27.98
CA PRO A 92 -24.89 26.28 26.80
C PRO A 92 -24.21 25.33 25.78
N TYR A 93 -22.99 24.86 26.08
CA TYR A 93 -22.15 24.11 25.15
C TYR A 93 -22.70 22.71 24.84
N CYS A 94 -23.26 22.02 25.83
CA CYS A 94 -23.81 20.67 25.65
C CYS A 94 -24.98 20.58 24.64
N LEU A 95 -25.65 21.69 24.34
CA LEU A 95 -26.74 21.76 23.35
C LEU A 95 -26.25 22.17 21.97
N SER A 96 -25.15 22.91 21.90
CA SER A 96 -24.62 23.53 20.67
C SER A 96 -23.44 22.76 20.06
N ILE A 97 -22.87 21.78 20.78
CA ILE A 97 -21.73 20.99 20.32
C ILE A 97 -22.15 19.60 19.87
N GLU A 98 -21.62 19.16 18.73
CA GLU A 98 -21.80 17.78 18.25
C GLU A 98 -20.60 16.88 18.57
N LYS A 99 -19.38 17.27 18.17
CA LYS A 99 -18.16 16.45 18.35
C LYS A 99 -17.01 17.27 18.93
N VAL A 100 -16.16 16.59 19.69
CA VAL A 100 -14.92 17.14 20.25
C VAL A 100 -13.72 16.42 19.63
N PHE A 101 -12.85 17.18 18.98
CA PHE A 101 -11.63 16.69 18.35
C PHE A 101 -10.41 17.11 19.17
N VAL A 102 -9.61 16.16 19.61
CA VAL A 102 -8.29 16.44 20.19
C VAL A 102 -7.27 16.51 19.06
N THR A 103 -6.85 17.72 18.71
CA THR A 103 -6.08 18.00 17.47
C THR A 103 -4.57 18.09 17.69
N GLY A 104 -4.10 18.04 18.94
CA GLY A 104 -2.67 18.05 19.28
C GLY A 104 -2.35 18.88 20.53
N GLY A 105 -1.10 18.96 20.98
CA GLY A 105 0.09 18.28 20.49
C GLY A 105 0.37 16.97 21.22
N GLY A 106 1.57 16.40 21.05
CA GLY A 106 1.89 15.04 21.51
C GLY A 106 1.63 14.76 22.99
N GLN A 107 1.80 15.76 23.86
CA GLN A 107 1.46 15.64 25.29
C GLN A 107 -0.06 15.55 25.50
N ILE A 108 -0.84 16.36 24.79
CA ILE A 108 -2.30 16.39 24.88
C ILE A 108 -2.89 15.10 24.33
N LEU A 109 -2.39 14.65 23.17
CA LEU A 109 -2.80 13.37 22.57
C LEU A 109 -2.53 12.22 23.53
N ARG A 110 -1.32 12.13 24.12
CA ARG A 110 -1.01 11.12 25.14
C ARG A 110 -1.98 11.15 26.31
N SER A 111 -2.29 12.33 26.86
CA SER A 111 -3.25 12.44 27.97
C SER A 111 -4.69 12.09 27.57
N ALA A 112 -5.06 12.26 26.30
CA ALA A 112 -6.39 11.91 25.80
C ALA A 112 -6.54 10.39 25.58
N PHE A 113 -5.47 9.68 25.24
CA PHE A 113 -5.49 8.21 25.09
C PHE A 113 -5.90 7.49 26.38
N ASP A 114 -5.62 8.06 27.54
CA ASP A 114 -5.97 7.47 28.84
C ASP A 114 -7.44 7.67 29.21
N ILE A 115 -8.22 8.41 28.41
CA ILE A 115 -9.64 8.68 28.64
C ILE A 115 -10.47 7.63 27.89
N SER A 116 -11.28 6.83 28.61
CA SER A 116 -12.11 5.72 28.08
C SER A 116 -13.10 6.06 26.95
N CYS A 117 -13.22 7.33 26.53
CA CYS A 117 -14.17 7.79 25.51
C CYS A 117 -13.50 8.26 24.20
N CYS A 118 -12.18 8.10 24.03
CA CYS A 118 -11.48 8.58 22.84
C CYS A 118 -11.49 7.56 21.68
N PHE A 119 -12.13 7.93 20.57
CA PHE A 119 -11.97 7.25 19.29
C PHE A 119 -10.84 7.93 18.49
N VAL A 120 -9.83 7.16 18.12
CA VAL A 120 -8.70 7.67 17.34
C VAL A 120 -9.06 7.65 15.87
N LEU A 121 -9.17 8.83 15.27
CA LEU A 121 -9.20 8.96 13.83
C LEU A 121 -7.74 9.15 13.35
N PRO A 122 -7.18 8.22 12.57
CA PRO A 122 -5.86 8.42 12.00
C PRO A 122 -5.91 9.57 10.99
N PHE A 123 -5.25 10.68 11.31
CA PHE A 123 -4.93 11.73 10.34
C PHE A 123 -3.75 11.26 9.48
N ALA A 124 -4.08 10.36 8.55
CA ALA A 124 -3.30 9.99 7.38
C ALA A 124 -4.24 9.18 6.45
N PHE A 125 -4.97 9.91 5.62
CA PHE A 125 -5.83 9.48 4.51
C PHE A 125 -7.27 9.00 4.79
N PRO A 126 -8.23 9.43 3.94
CA PRO A 126 -9.58 8.87 3.87
C PRO A 126 -9.62 7.72 2.86
N SER A 127 -9.95 6.52 3.31
CA SER A 127 -10.59 5.53 2.45
C SER A 127 -11.44 4.60 3.30
N CYS A 128 -12.75 4.79 3.18
CA CYS A 128 -13.80 3.91 3.64
C CYS A 128 -13.45 2.44 3.35
N PHE A 129 -13.43 1.57 4.36
CA PHE A 129 -13.63 0.14 4.12
C PHE A 129 -14.52 -0.49 5.18
N ARG A 130 -15.72 -0.85 4.72
CA ARG A 130 -16.64 -1.79 5.36
C ARG A 130 -16.03 -3.18 5.16
N PHE A 131 -15.69 -3.87 6.25
CA PHE A 131 -15.22 -5.26 6.16
C PHE A 131 -16.34 -6.14 5.59
N ILE A 132 -16.16 -6.64 4.38
CA ILE A 132 -16.92 -7.80 3.88
C ILE A 132 -16.19 -9.04 4.39
N HIS A 133 -16.86 -9.77 5.27
CA HIS A 133 -16.42 -11.08 5.76
C HIS A 133 -16.58 -12.08 4.61
N PHE A 134 -15.48 -12.64 4.08
CA PHE A 134 -15.55 -13.78 3.19
C PHE A 134 -15.70 -15.06 4.03
N PRO A 135 -16.77 -15.86 3.88
CA PRO A 135 -16.83 -17.18 4.48
C PRO A 135 -15.78 -18.07 3.80
N ILE A 136 -14.79 -18.53 4.56
CA ILE A 136 -13.82 -19.53 4.12
C ILE A 136 -14.56 -20.85 3.94
N TYR A 137 -14.93 -21.20 2.70
CA TYR A 137 -15.36 -22.55 2.36
C TYR A 137 -14.14 -23.48 2.34
N ARG A 138 -14.17 -24.50 3.20
CA ARG A 138 -13.14 -25.55 3.30
C ARG A 138 -13.29 -26.49 2.09
N LYS A 139 -12.48 -26.29 1.04
CA LYS A 139 -12.33 -27.29 -0.02
C LYS A 139 -11.47 -28.45 0.49
N THR A 140 -11.87 -29.67 0.14
CA THR A 140 -11.24 -30.94 0.51
C THR A 140 -9.79 -31.03 0.05
N HIS A 141 -8.96 -31.68 0.87
CA HIS A 141 -7.53 -31.88 0.68
C HIS A 141 -7.19 -32.49 -0.70
N LYS A 142 -6.28 -31.85 -1.44
CA LYS A 142 -5.53 -32.47 -2.55
C LYS A 142 -4.12 -32.79 -2.04
N ASP A 143 -3.68 -34.02 -2.26
CA ASP A 143 -2.31 -34.44 -1.99
C ASP A 143 -1.46 -34.15 -3.23
N ASP A 144 -0.65 -33.09 -3.13
CA ASP A 144 0.39 -32.80 -4.11
C ASP A 144 1.69 -33.52 -3.69
N ARG A 145 2.35 -34.22 -4.62
CA ARG A 145 3.66 -34.86 -4.36
C ARG A 145 4.72 -33.77 -4.33
N ILE A 146 5.34 -33.51 -3.17
CA ILE A 146 6.31 -32.41 -3.00
C ILE A 146 7.58 -32.96 -2.35
N GLY A 147 8.73 -32.70 -2.97
CA GLY A 147 10.06 -32.83 -2.35
C GLY A 147 10.50 -31.50 -1.76
N THR A 148 11.27 -31.52 -0.67
CA THR A 148 11.82 -30.29 -0.05
C THR A 148 13.33 -30.23 -0.22
N GLU A 149 13.83 -29.17 -0.87
CA GLU A 149 15.26 -28.82 -0.87
C GLU A 149 15.49 -27.40 -0.33
N ASN A 150 16.69 -27.17 0.20
CA ASN A 150 17.12 -25.91 0.80
C ASN A 150 17.97 -25.13 -0.21
N GLY A 151 17.50 -23.96 -0.66
CA GLY A 151 18.31 -23.06 -1.50
C GLY A 151 17.56 -21.79 -1.85
N THR A 152 18.23 -20.65 -1.71
CA THR A 152 17.64 -19.31 -1.77
C THR A 152 18.13 -18.58 -3.02
N GLU A 153 17.77 -19.03 -4.21
CA GLU A 153 18.01 -18.27 -5.43
C GLU A 153 16.95 -18.66 -6.47
N MET A 154 16.15 -17.70 -6.91
CA MET A 154 15.06 -17.92 -7.89
C MET A 154 15.60 -18.33 -9.28
N LEU A 155 16.93 -18.25 -9.47
CA LEU A 155 17.66 -18.60 -10.69
C LEU A 155 18.87 -19.55 -10.47
N ALA A 156 19.15 -20.04 -9.25
CA ALA A 156 20.18 -21.08 -9.06
C ALA A 156 19.57 -22.47 -9.30
N PHE A 157 19.20 -22.73 -10.55
CA PHE A 157 18.83 -24.07 -11.02
C PHE A 157 20.04 -24.86 -11.48
N SER A 158 21.23 -24.62 -10.94
CA SER A 158 22.43 -25.25 -11.50
C SER A 158 22.51 -26.75 -11.19
N LEU A 159 22.37 -27.14 -9.93
CA LEU A 159 22.39 -28.57 -9.56
C LEU A 159 21.00 -29.23 -9.54
N ALA A 160 19.93 -28.47 -9.27
CA ALA A 160 18.56 -28.97 -9.29
C ALA A 160 17.95 -29.01 -10.71
N GLY A 161 18.48 -28.21 -11.65
CA GLY A 161 18.02 -28.15 -13.04
C GLY A 161 18.18 -29.49 -13.75
N PHE A 162 19.34 -30.14 -13.64
CA PHE A 162 19.59 -31.43 -14.29
C PHE A 162 18.63 -32.55 -13.84
N ALA A 163 18.43 -32.69 -12.53
CA ALA A 163 17.52 -33.71 -11.98
C ALA A 163 16.06 -33.44 -12.39
N MET A 164 15.66 -32.17 -12.43
CA MET A 164 14.29 -31.77 -12.77
C MET A 164 14.02 -31.88 -14.28
N ILE A 165 14.94 -31.43 -15.13
CA ILE A 165 14.90 -31.56 -16.60
C ILE A 165 14.80 -33.04 -17.01
N SER A 166 15.57 -33.92 -16.35
CA SER A 166 15.48 -35.36 -16.57
C SER A 166 14.13 -35.95 -16.12
N SER A 167 13.52 -35.43 -15.06
CA SER A 167 12.23 -35.93 -14.54
C SER A 167 11.03 -35.56 -15.41
N ILE A 168 11.12 -34.45 -16.16
CA ILE A 168 10.07 -33.96 -17.07
C ILE A 168 10.27 -34.41 -18.53
N GLY A 169 11.31 -35.20 -18.80
CA GLY A 169 11.57 -35.79 -20.12
C GLY A 169 12.25 -34.87 -21.13
N LEU A 170 12.92 -33.81 -20.68
CA LEU A 170 13.65 -32.84 -21.53
C LEU A 170 15.16 -33.12 -21.52
N THR A 171 15.57 -34.38 -21.62
CA THR A 171 16.97 -34.83 -21.42
C THR A 171 17.98 -34.26 -22.43
N ASP A 172 17.50 -33.77 -23.57
CA ASP A 172 18.36 -33.26 -24.65
C ASP A 172 18.71 -31.77 -24.50
N ARG A 173 18.14 -31.08 -23.50
CA ARG A 173 18.38 -29.66 -23.25
C ARG A 173 19.57 -29.43 -22.32
N GLU A 174 20.26 -28.32 -22.55
CA GLU A 174 21.37 -27.86 -21.72
C GLU A 174 20.89 -27.24 -20.39
N GLU A 175 21.78 -27.20 -19.40
CA GLU A 175 21.47 -26.59 -18.11
C GLU A 175 21.17 -25.10 -18.27
N GLY A 176 20.01 -24.65 -17.81
CA GLY A 176 19.53 -23.27 -17.98
C GLY A 176 18.69 -23.03 -19.23
N ASP A 177 18.55 -24.02 -20.13
CA ASP A 177 17.60 -23.96 -21.22
C ASP A 177 16.19 -24.37 -20.75
N PHE A 178 15.35 -23.36 -20.52
CA PHE A 178 13.98 -23.54 -20.07
C PHE A 178 12.98 -23.83 -21.22
N GLY A 179 13.46 -23.83 -22.47
CA GLY A 179 12.64 -23.94 -23.66
C GLY A 179 11.86 -22.67 -24.00
N PRO A 180 10.81 -22.77 -24.86
CA PRO A 180 10.07 -21.63 -25.37
C PRO A 180 9.09 -21.05 -24.34
N VAL A 181 9.63 -20.51 -23.24
CA VAL A 181 8.89 -19.91 -22.12
C VAL A 181 8.47 -18.47 -22.43
N TYR A 182 8.12 -17.68 -21.41
CA TYR A 182 7.45 -16.37 -21.54
C TYR A 182 8.04 -15.44 -22.60
N GLU A 183 9.33 -15.15 -22.47
CA GLU A 183 10.03 -14.17 -23.32
C GLU A 183 10.05 -14.62 -24.78
N PHE A 184 10.26 -15.93 -25.01
CA PHE A 184 10.22 -16.51 -26.35
C PHE A 184 8.82 -16.38 -26.95
N GLN A 185 7.76 -16.70 -26.20
CA GLN A 185 6.39 -16.58 -26.71
C GLN A 185 6.01 -15.12 -27.00
N TRP A 186 6.51 -14.16 -26.22
CA TRP A 186 6.18 -12.74 -26.44
C TRP A 186 6.86 -12.15 -27.69
N ARG A 187 8.09 -12.57 -27.99
CA ARG A 187 8.88 -12.01 -29.10
C ARG A 187 8.87 -12.86 -30.37
N HIS A 188 8.62 -14.16 -30.23
CA HIS A 188 8.76 -15.17 -31.29
C HIS A 188 7.59 -16.16 -31.31
N PHE A 189 6.35 -15.69 -31.07
CA PHE A 189 5.18 -16.56 -30.97
C PHE A 189 5.04 -17.45 -32.22
N GLY A 190 4.94 -18.77 -32.02
CA GLY A 190 4.82 -19.75 -33.10
C GLY A 190 6.12 -20.07 -33.85
N ALA A 191 7.26 -19.48 -33.48
CA ALA A 191 8.57 -19.90 -33.99
C ALA A 191 9.00 -21.26 -33.43
N ARG A 192 9.80 -22.02 -34.19
CA ARG A 192 10.33 -23.30 -33.73
C ARG A 192 11.56 -23.06 -32.84
N CYS A 193 11.37 -23.17 -31.53
CA CYS A 193 12.48 -23.18 -30.57
C CYS A 193 13.34 -24.43 -30.76
N THR A 194 14.66 -24.23 -30.83
CA THR A 194 15.66 -25.28 -31.03
C THR A 194 16.57 -25.35 -29.82
N ASP A 195 17.47 -24.38 -29.66
CA ASP A 195 18.39 -24.26 -28.53
C ASP A 195 18.49 -22.80 -28.03
N LEU A 196 19.20 -22.59 -26.92
CA LEU A 196 19.35 -21.29 -26.27
C LEU A 196 20.18 -20.29 -27.10
N HIS A 197 21.01 -20.79 -28.00
CA HIS A 197 22.04 -20.01 -28.70
C HIS A 197 21.65 -19.63 -30.13
N ALA A 198 20.58 -20.21 -30.66
CA ALA A 198 20.07 -19.90 -31.98
C ALA A 198 19.56 -18.45 -32.09
N ASP A 199 19.71 -17.86 -33.27
CA ASP A 199 19.17 -16.54 -33.59
C ASP A 199 17.71 -16.64 -34.02
N TYR A 200 16.82 -16.06 -33.22
CA TYR A 200 15.38 -16.02 -33.46
C TYR A 200 14.89 -14.70 -34.05
N ALA A 201 15.80 -13.77 -34.41
CA ALA A 201 15.42 -12.49 -35.00
C ALA A 201 14.54 -12.67 -36.25
N GLY A 202 13.39 -11.99 -36.27
CA GLY A 202 12.42 -12.06 -37.36
C GLY A 202 11.66 -13.39 -37.47
N GLN A 203 11.86 -14.33 -36.54
CA GLN A 203 11.10 -15.58 -36.48
C GLN A 203 9.85 -15.41 -35.60
N GLY A 204 8.75 -16.03 -36.04
CA GLY A 204 7.48 -15.98 -35.32
C GLY A 204 6.82 -14.61 -35.37
N PHE A 205 5.88 -14.38 -34.46
CA PHE A 205 5.16 -13.13 -34.31
C PHE A 205 5.59 -12.41 -33.02
N ASP A 206 6.12 -11.19 -33.15
CA ASP A 206 6.49 -10.34 -32.01
C ASP A 206 5.24 -9.62 -31.47
N GLN A 207 4.56 -10.29 -30.54
CA GLN A 207 3.36 -9.77 -29.88
C GLN A 207 3.66 -8.51 -29.07
N LEU A 208 4.86 -8.39 -28.49
CA LEU A 208 5.22 -7.24 -27.66
C LEU A 208 5.29 -5.96 -28.49
N LEU A 209 5.93 -6.03 -29.67
CA LEU A 209 5.99 -4.89 -30.58
C LEU A 209 4.61 -4.51 -31.12
N ASP A 210 3.79 -5.50 -31.48
CA ASP A 210 2.41 -5.26 -31.94
C ASP A 210 1.56 -4.57 -30.87
N VAL A 211 1.64 -5.03 -29.61
CA VAL A 211 0.95 -4.40 -28.47
C VAL A 211 1.44 -2.97 -28.24
N ILE A 212 2.75 -2.73 -28.30
CA ILE A 212 3.32 -1.37 -28.14
C ILE A 212 2.84 -0.43 -29.24
N ASP A 213 2.78 -0.91 -30.48
CA ASP A 213 2.30 -0.14 -31.62
C ASP A 213 0.82 0.21 -31.47
N ASN A 214 -0.02 -0.78 -31.14
CA ASN A 214 -1.45 -0.58 -30.91
C ASN A 214 -1.72 0.40 -29.76
N ILE A 215 -1.02 0.30 -28.62
CA ILE A 215 -1.18 1.26 -27.52
C ILE A 215 -0.85 2.69 -27.94
N LYS A 216 0.10 2.88 -28.86
CA LYS A 216 0.50 4.22 -29.34
C LYS A 216 -0.43 4.77 -30.41
N ASN A 217 -0.87 3.92 -31.34
CA ASN A 217 -1.50 4.34 -32.58
C ASN A 217 -3.02 4.07 -32.60
N ASN A 218 -3.50 3.08 -31.85
CA ASN A 218 -4.91 2.69 -31.77
C ASN A 218 -5.28 2.22 -30.34
N PRO A 219 -5.18 3.10 -29.32
CA PRO A 219 -5.32 2.70 -27.91
C PRO A 219 -6.71 2.18 -27.53
N ASP A 220 -7.73 2.47 -28.33
CA ASP A 220 -9.11 2.02 -28.11
C ASP A 220 -9.39 0.64 -28.72
N ASP A 221 -8.37 -0.01 -29.33
CA ASP A 221 -8.52 -1.37 -29.82
C ASP A 221 -8.79 -2.34 -28.67
N GLN A 222 -9.81 -3.17 -28.84
CA GLN A 222 -10.19 -4.20 -27.88
C GLN A 222 -9.35 -5.47 -28.01
N HIS A 223 -8.45 -5.53 -28.99
CA HIS A 223 -7.61 -6.70 -29.30
C HIS A 223 -6.14 -6.52 -28.93
N ILE A 224 -5.81 -5.58 -28.04
CA ILE A 224 -4.47 -5.46 -27.48
C ILE A 224 -4.23 -6.63 -26.50
N ILE A 225 -3.74 -7.76 -27.03
CA ILE A 225 -3.59 -9.03 -26.30
C ILE A 225 -2.13 -9.51 -26.37
N LEU A 226 -1.59 -9.89 -25.23
CA LEU A 226 -0.29 -10.56 -25.12
C LEU A 226 -0.49 -11.93 -24.47
N SER A 227 -0.17 -13.02 -25.18
CA SER A 227 -0.33 -14.39 -24.69
C SER A 227 1.00 -15.14 -24.68
N ALA A 228 1.28 -15.84 -23.58
CA ALA A 228 2.35 -16.84 -23.56
C ALA A 228 1.80 -18.27 -23.80
N TRP A 229 0.49 -18.46 -23.89
CA TRP A 229 -0.12 -19.78 -23.97
C TRP A 229 -0.11 -20.31 -25.40
N ASN A 230 0.82 -21.22 -25.69
CA ASN A 230 0.91 -21.94 -26.96
C ASN A 230 0.79 -23.46 -26.75
N PRO A 231 -0.37 -24.08 -27.06
CA PRO A 231 -0.59 -25.52 -26.90
C PRO A 231 0.46 -26.42 -27.56
N SER A 232 1.01 -25.98 -28.70
CA SER A 232 2.02 -26.72 -29.45
C SER A 232 3.36 -26.82 -28.70
N ASP A 233 3.66 -25.81 -27.89
CA ASP A 233 4.94 -25.69 -27.19
C ASP A 233 4.87 -26.12 -25.72
N LEU A 234 3.68 -26.43 -25.18
CA LEU A 234 3.50 -26.77 -23.76
C LEU A 234 4.39 -27.92 -23.27
N LYS A 235 4.63 -28.93 -24.13
CA LYS A 235 5.48 -30.08 -23.79
C LYS A 235 6.97 -29.77 -23.89
N LEU A 236 7.33 -28.62 -24.47
CA LEU A 236 8.70 -28.15 -24.64
C LEU A 236 9.11 -27.17 -23.53
N MET A 237 8.14 -26.64 -22.77
CA MET A 237 8.36 -25.67 -21.70
C MET A 237 8.69 -26.35 -20.38
N PHE A 238 9.69 -25.82 -19.67
CA PHE A 238 10.05 -26.28 -18.33
C PHE A 238 8.90 -26.09 -17.31
N ARG A 239 8.12 -25.01 -17.44
CA ARG A 239 6.96 -24.75 -16.57
C ARG A 239 5.87 -23.95 -17.29
N VAL A 240 4.62 -24.29 -17.00
CA VAL A 240 3.43 -23.70 -17.63
C VAL A 240 2.96 -22.44 -16.90
N ILE A 241 2.36 -21.52 -17.66
CA ILE A 241 1.89 -20.19 -17.24
C ILE A 241 0.77 -20.27 -16.20
N LEU A 242 0.88 -19.42 -15.17
CA LEU A 242 -0.25 -18.93 -14.38
C LEU A 242 -0.26 -17.41 -14.49
N SER A 243 -1.23 -16.84 -15.19
CA SER A 243 -1.52 -15.41 -15.09
C SER A 243 -3.01 -15.20 -15.30
N MET A 244 -3.73 -15.39 -14.19
CA MET A 244 -5.12 -15.08 -13.83
C MET A 244 -5.48 -16.14 -12.77
N PHE A 245 -5.99 -15.73 -11.60
CA PHE A 245 -6.22 -16.64 -10.48
C PHE A 245 -7.30 -17.70 -10.82
N GLY A 246 -6.87 -18.84 -11.35
CA GLY A 246 -7.70 -20.04 -11.47
C GLY A 246 -7.65 -20.84 -10.16
N ASP A 247 -6.51 -21.48 -9.89
CA ASP A 247 -6.24 -22.18 -8.63
C ASP A 247 -5.40 -21.29 -7.70
N ALA A 248 -6.09 -20.56 -6.82
CA ALA A 248 -5.45 -19.82 -5.74
C ALA A 248 -5.32 -20.72 -4.50
N HIS A 249 -4.09 -21.17 -4.20
CA HIS A 249 -3.82 -22.04 -3.07
C HIS A 249 -2.68 -21.51 -2.18
N VAL A 250 -2.59 -22.07 -0.98
CA VAL A 250 -1.51 -21.83 -0.02
C VAL A 250 -0.88 -23.16 0.31
N TYR A 251 0.43 -23.27 0.10
CA TYR A 251 1.16 -24.48 0.50
C TYR A 251 1.09 -24.68 2.00
N ARG A 252 1.01 -25.95 2.43
CA ARG A 252 0.90 -26.30 3.86
C ARG A 252 2.04 -25.74 4.70
N ASN A 253 3.26 -25.71 4.16
CA ASN A 253 4.45 -25.14 4.80
C ASN A 253 4.42 -23.60 4.87
N HIS A 254 3.50 -22.91 4.18
CA HIS A 254 3.35 -21.45 4.21
C HIS A 254 2.24 -20.97 5.13
N VAL A 255 1.41 -21.85 5.70
CA VAL A 255 0.27 -21.46 6.55
C VAL A 255 0.72 -20.62 7.76
N ARG A 256 1.74 -21.07 8.51
CA ARG A 256 2.25 -20.35 9.68
C ARG A 256 2.89 -19.00 9.32
N PRO A 257 3.83 -18.91 8.34
CA PRO A 257 4.34 -17.63 7.83
C PRO A 257 3.26 -16.64 7.39
N ARG A 258 2.20 -17.12 6.73
CA ARG A 258 1.08 -16.27 6.29
C ARG A 258 0.24 -15.75 7.44
N GLN A 259 0.02 -16.54 8.49
CA GLN A 259 -0.67 -16.08 9.70
C GLN A 259 0.11 -14.96 10.39
N GLU A 260 1.44 -15.07 10.48
CA GLU A 260 2.29 -14.00 11.01
C GLU A 260 2.18 -12.71 10.16
N GLN A 261 2.20 -12.85 8.83
CA GLN A 261 2.03 -11.72 7.91
C GLN A 261 0.68 -11.01 8.13
N LEU A 262 -0.41 -11.75 8.31
CA LEU A 262 -1.74 -11.19 8.55
C LEU A 262 -1.81 -10.41 9.89
N GLN A 263 -1.14 -10.91 10.93
CA GLN A 263 -1.07 -10.22 12.23
C GLN A 263 -0.27 -8.91 12.15
N LYS A 264 0.79 -8.86 11.33
CA LYS A 264 1.58 -7.64 11.10
C LYS A 264 0.78 -6.60 10.32
N LEU A 265 0.06 -7.01 9.26
CA LEU A 265 -0.82 -6.13 8.48
C LEU A 265 -1.88 -5.47 9.35
N ALA A 266 -2.53 -6.22 10.24
CA ALA A 266 -3.53 -5.68 11.17
C ALA A 266 -2.97 -4.58 12.11
N LYS A 267 -1.65 -4.56 12.38
CA LYS A 267 -0.97 -3.53 13.19
C LYS A 267 -0.43 -2.35 12.37
N ALA A 268 -0.24 -2.52 11.06
CA ALA A 268 0.53 -1.60 10.20
C ALA A 268 -0.34 -0.62 9.39
N PHE A 269 -1.66 -0.70 9.46
CA PHE A 269 -2.61 0.11 8.68
C PHE A 269 -2.54 1.65 8.90
N SER A 270 -1.62 2.17 9.72
CA SER A 270 -1.57 3.60 10.04
C SER A 270 -0.42 4.42 9.45
N CYS A 271 0.62 3.87 8.79
CA CYS A 271 1.78 4.70 8.40
C CYS A 271 2.58 4.35 7.13
N LYS A 272 2.27 3.30 6.35
CA LYS A 272 3.22 2.73 5.36
C LYS A 272 2.89 2.93 3.86
N HIS A 273 2.16 3.98 3.49
CA HIS A 273 1.60 4.07 2.12
C HIS A 273 1.99 5.34 1.38
N ASN A 274 3.26 5.41 0.94
CA ASN A 274 3.74 6.36 -0.07
C ASN A 274 4.77 5.68 -1.00
N ASN A 275 4.50 4.43 -1.41
CA ASN A 275 5.38 3.68 -2.31
C ASN A 275 5.21 4.21 -3.73
N ILE A 276 6.25 4.83 -4.28
CA ILE A 276 6.27 5.35 -5.64
C ILE A 276 7.42 4.67 -6.38
N LEU A 277 7.10 3.93 -7.44
CA LEU A 277 8.10 3.48 -8.41
C LEU A 277 8.28 4.58 -9.46
N LYS A 278 9.45 5.22 -9.46
CA LYS A 278 9.85 6.16 -10.50
C LYS A 278 10.61 5.42 -11.59
N ILE A 279 10.29 5.76 -12.83
CA ILE A 279 10.91 5.18 -14.04
C ILE A 279 11.63 6.31 -14.77
N ASN A 280 12.81 6.03 -15.31
CA ASN A 280 13.58 6.98 -16.12
C ASN A 280 12.77 7.44 -17.35
N PRO A 281 12.39 8.72 -17.47
CA PRO A 281 11.54 9.20 -18.55
C PRO A 281 12.28 9.33 -19.89
N GLU A 282 13.61 9.29 -19.90
CA GLU A 282 14.43 9.41 -21.12
C GLU A 282 14.40 8.13 -21.96
N LYS A 283 14.14 6.98 -21.33
CA LYS A 283 14.05 5.69 -22.01
C LYS A 283 12.74 5.61 -22.80
N LYS A 284 12.86 5.47 -24.12
CA LYS A 284 11.71 5.37 -25.06
C LYS A 284 11.53 3.99 -25.68
N ASN A 285 12.54 3.12 -25.56
CA ASN A 285 12.52 1.75 -26.05
C ASN A 285 12.42 0.79 -24.86
N ILE A 286 11.48 -0.16 -24.92
CA ILE A 286 11.24 -1.16 -23.88
C ILE A 286 12.47 -2.06 -23.64
N ASP A 287 13.25 -2.34 -24.69
CA ASP A 287 14.43 -3.21 -24.62
C ASP A 287 15.67 -2.47 -24.07
N SER A 288 15.57 -1.15 -23.83
CA SER A 288 16.69 -0.31 -23.36
C SER A 288 16.73 -0.10 -21.85
N PHE A 289 15.74 -0.60 -21.11
CA PHE A 289 15.66 -0.45 -19.66
C PHE A 289 16.68 -1.32 -18.95
N VAL A 290 17.35 -0.73 -17.95
CA VAL A 290 18.22 -1.44 -17.00
C VAL A 290 17.73 -1.21 -15.57
N THR A 291 18.27 -1.95 -14.60
CA THR A 291 17.87 -1.85 -13.18
C THR A 291 17.94 -0.43 -12.64
N ASP A 292 18.95 0.33 -13.05
CA ASP A 292 19.21 1.69 -12.56
C ASP A 292 18.17 2.72 -13.05
N ASP A 293 17.37 2.37 -14.07
CA ASP A 293 16.29 3.22 -14.57
C ASP A 293 15.06 3.21 -13.63
N PHE A 294 15.04 2.37 -12.60
CA PHE A 294 13.94 2.22 -11.66
C PHE A 294 14.34 2.67 -10.25
N LYS A 295 13.55 3.56 -9.66
CA LYS A 295 13.77 4.04 -8.30
C LYS A 295 12.52 3.89 -7.45
N LEU A 296 12.62 3.07 -6.42
CA LEU A 296 11.55 2.87 -5.44
C LEU A 296 11.69 3.89 -4.30
N VAL A 297 10.67 4.74 -4.11
CA VAL A 297 10.63 5.78 -3.07
C VAL A 297 9.55 5.45 -2.05
N GLY A 298 9.87 5.60 -0.77
CA GLY A 298 8.90 5.43 0.33
C GLY A 298 8.59 3.99 0.73
N TYR A 299 9.31 3.01 0.17
CA TYR A 299 9.13 1.59 0.49
C TYR A 299 9.80 1.21 1.82
N ASP A 300 8.97 1.01 2.84
CA ASP A 300 9.36 0.58 4.19
C ASP A 300 8.62 -0.71 4.59
N PRO A 301 8.98 -1.87 3.99
CA PRO A 301 8.30 -3.13 4.25
C PRO A 301 8.56 -3.64 5.68
N ASP A 302 7.67 -4.51 6.17
CA ASP A 302 7.99 -5.28 7.37
C ASP A 302 9.15 -6.25 7.11
N GLN A 303 9.74 -6.77 8.19
CA GLN A 303 10.82 -7.73 8.10
C GLN A 303 10.44 -8.92 7.20
N LYS A 304 11.38 -9.31 6.32
CA LYS A 304 11.26 -10.45 5.42
C LYS A 304 10.80 -11.70 6.19
N ILE A 305 9.82 -12.39 5.63
CA ILE A 305 9.35 -13.70 6.12
C ILE A 305 9.81 -14.74 5.10
N ASP A 306 10.72 -15.63 5.51
CA ASP A 306 11.24 -16.67 4.62
C ASP A 306 10.20 -17.79 4.41
N MET A 307 9.98 -18.15 3.15
CA MET A 307 9.07 -19.21 2.72
C MET A 307 9.78 -20.07 1.68
N LYS A 308 9.87 -21.39 1.92
CA LYS A 308 10.53 -22.32 1.01
C LYS A 308 9.65 -22.59 -0.21
N MET A 309 10.21 -22.57 -1.41
CA MET A 309 9.49 -22.99 -2.62
C MET A 309 9.20 -24.50 -2.55
N ALA A 310 8.05 -24.91 -3.09
CA ALA A 310 7.78 -26.31 -3.37
C ALA A 310 8.42 -26.67 -4.71
N VAL A 311 9.13 -27.79 -4.77
CA VAL A 311 9.75 -28.35 -5.97
C VAL A 311 8.99 -29.61 -6.37
#